data_AF-A0AAW5SLR0-F1
#
_entry.id   AF-A0AAW5SLR0-F1
#
_cell.length_a   1.000
_cell.length_b   1.000
_cell.length_c   1.000
_cell.angle_alpha   90.00
_cell.angle_beta   90.00
_cell.angle_gamma   90.00
#
_symmetry.space_group_name_H-M   'P 1'
#
loop_
_entity.id
_entity.type
_entity.pdbx_description
1 polymer ?
#
loop_
_entity_poly.entity_id
_entity_poly.type
_entity_poly.pdbx_seq_one_letter_code
_entity_poly.pdbx_strand_id
1 'polypeptide(L)' 'MSKRAEYVFALYSGSVADPGDRSPYSGQSLGRAQLWMRGYMRMLRVRIETGPAMARYRAARVAAEHLPK' A
#
# COMPACT_ATOMS: atom_id res chain seq x y z
N MET A 1 21.23 12.71 11.69
CA MET A 1 20.17 11.68 11.61
C MET A 1 20.86 10.32 11.50
N SER A 2 20.35 9.25 12.11
CA SER A 2 20.99 7.92 11.99
C SER A 2 20.54 7.22 10.69
N LYS A 3 21.37 6.31 10.16
CA LYS A 3 21.02 5.54 8.96
C LYS A 3 19.74 4.71 9.12
N ARG A 4 19.50 4.20 10.33
CA ARG A 4 18.24 3.54 10.70
C ARG A 4 17.06 4.52 10.61
N ALA A 5 17.21 5.74 11.11
CA ALA A 5 16.14 6.75 11.06
C ALA A 5 15.80 7.14 9.62
N GLU A 6 16.79 7.27 8.73
CA GLU A 6 16.56 7.54 7.30
C GLU A 6 15.76 6.42 6.61
N TYR A 7 16.05 5.16 6.93
CA TYR A 7 15.34 4.01 6.37
C TYR A 7 13.92 3.89 6.90
N VAL A 8 13.71 4.14 8.20
CA VAL A 8 12.37 4.21 8.80
C VAL A 8 11.56 5.35 8.16
N PHE A 9 12.18 6.51 7.95
CA PHE A 9 11.53 7.63 7.29
C PHE A 9 11.17 7.32 5.83
N ALA A 10 12.04 6.64 5.08
CA ALA A 10 11.74 6.21 3.72
C ALA A 10 10.54 5.25 3.67
N LEU A 11 10.46 4.29 4.60
CA LEU A 11 9.31 3.39 4.71
C LEU A 11 8.02 4.14 5.07
N TYR A 12 8.09 5.01 6.07
CA TYR A 12 6.94 5.78 6.55
C TYR A 12 6.37 6.71 5.47
N SER A 13 7.25 7.47 4.79
CA SER A 13 6.84 8.39 3.71
C SER A 13 6.12 7.68 2.57
N GLY A 14 6.51 6.45 2.23
CA GLY A 14 5.76 5.64 1.27
C GLY A 14 4.36 5.27 1.76
N SER A 15 4.20 4.97 3.05
CA SER A 15 2.90 4.56 3.62
C SER A 15 1.85 5.68 3.72
N VAL A 16 2.29 6.94 3.61
CA VAL A 16 1.40 8.12 3.66
C VAL A 16 1.31 8.86 2.33
N ALA A 17 1.93 8.33 1.27
CA ALA A 17 1.86 8.90 -0.06
C ALA A 17 0.47 8.75 -0.71
N ASP A 18 0.26 9.47 -1.81
CA ASP A 18 -0.97 9.41 -2.59
C ASP A 18 -0.81 8.53 -3.85
N PRO A 19 -1.91 7.89 -4.33
CA PRO A 19 -1.85 7.06 -5.52
C PRO A 19 -1.34 7.84 -6.74
N GLY A 20 -0.28 7.33 -7.36
CA GLY A 20 0.40 7.96 -8.50
C GLY A 20 1.68 8.70 -8.12
N ASP A 21 1.94 8.91 -6.83
CA ASP A 21 3.18 9.52 -6.37
C ASP A 21 4.41 8.72 -6.79
N ARG A 22 5.49 9.45 -7.11
CA ARG A 22 6.79 8.88 -7.44
C ARG A 22 7.68 8.89 -6.20
N SER A 23 8.46 7.83 -6.00
CA SER A 23 9.42 7.80 -4.90
C SER A 23 10.45 8.93 -5.03
N PRO A 24 10.61 9.78 -3.98
CA PRO A 24 11.60 10.86 -4.00
C PRO A 24 13.05 10.35 -3.92
N TYR A 25 13.24 9.06 -3.63
CA TYR A 25 14.56 8.42 -3.52
C TYR A 25 15.00 7.74 -4.81
N SER A 26 14.17 7.75 -5.85
CA SER A 26 14.49 7.25 -7.20
C SER A 26 15.77 7.90 -7.70
N GLY A 27 16.77 7.10 -8.09
CA GLY A 27 18.05 7.59 -8.58
C GLY A 27 19.03 8.11 -7.50
N GLN A 28 18.59 8.26 -6.25
CA GLN A 28 19.46 8.70 -5.14
C GLN A 28 19.92 7.54 -4.25
N SER A 29 19.03 6.58 -4.00
CA SER A 29 19.33 5.44 -3.13
C SER A 29 18.37 4.28 -3.37
N LEU A 30 18.89 3.19 -3.92
CA LEU A 30 18.10 1.99 -4.19
C LEU A 30 17.42 1.44 -2.94
N GLY A 31 18.13 1.36 -1.80
CA GLY A 31 17.58 0.86 -0.54
C GLY A 31 16.42 1.71 -0.01
N ARG A 32 16.54 3.05 -0.05
CA ARG A 32 15.45 3.95 0.38
C ARG A 32 14.27 3.90 -0.59
N ALA A 33 14.52 3.82 -1.91
CA ALA A 33 13.46 3.66 -2.90
C ALA A 33 12.66 2.36 -2.69
N GLN A 34 13.32 1.24 -2.37
CA GLN A 34 12.64 -0.02 -2.07
C GLN A 34 11.80 0.06 -0.79
N LEU A 35 12.32 0.70 0.27
CA LEU A 35 11.58 0.90 1.52
C LEU A 35 10.35 1.79 1.31
N TRP A 36 10.50 2.87 0.57
CA TRP A 36 9.37 3.72 0.17
C TRP A 36 8.33 2.93 -0.60
N MET A 37 8.75 2.15 -1.60
CA MET A 37 7.84 1.32 -2.40
C MET A 37 7.09 0.31 -1.53
N ARG A 38 7.75 -0.29 -0.53
CA ARG A 38 7.11 -1.20 0.43
C ARG A 38 6.02 -0.50 1.24
N GLY A 39 6.27 0.73 1.70
CA GLY A 39 5.27 1.56 2.37
C GLY A 39 4.09 1.87 1.45
N TYR A 40 4.39 2.29 0.22
CA TYR A 40 3.41 2.65 -0.81
C TYR A 40 2.50 1.47 -1.19
N MET A 41 3.07 0.28 -1.43
CA MET A 41 2.29 -0.93 -1.72
C MET A 41 1.40 -1.33 -0.54
N ARG A 42 1.88 -1.21 0.71
CA ARG A 42 1.05 -1.48 1.89
C ARG A 42 -0.14 -0.52 1.94
N MET A 43 0.10 0.76 1.70
CA MET A 43 -0.95 1.77 1.64
C MET A 43 -1.97 1.44 0.54
N LEU A 44 -1.52 1.11 -0.67
CA LEU A 44 -2.42 0.81 -1.80
C LEU A 44 -3.30 -0.40 -1.48
N ARG A 45 -2.69 -1.45 -0.91
CA ARG A 45 -3.40 -2.65 -0.48
C ARG A 45 -4.51 -2.30 0.51
N VAL A 46 -4.23 -1.51 1.54
CA VAL A 46 -5.24 -1.08 2.52
C VAL A 46 -6.37 -0.34 1.80
N ARG A 47 -6.05 0.69 0.99
CA ARG A 47 -7.07 1.48 0.25
C ARG A 47 -7.96 0.60 -0.63
N ILE A 48 -7.39 -0.42 -1.29
CA ILE A 48 -8.14 -1.36 -2.14
C ILE A 48 -8.98 -2.33 -1.30
N GLU A 49 -8.39 -2.94 -0.26
CA GLU A 49 -9.01 -4.05 0.48
C GLU A 49 -10.05 -3.61 1.51
N THR A 50 -10.00 -2.36 1.99
CA THR A 50 -10.90 -1.86 3.04
C THR A 50 -11.96 -0.89 2.52
N GLY A 51 -12.00 -0.62 1.22
CA GLY A 51 -12.98 0.30 0.63
C GLY A 51 -14.42 -0.28 0.61
N PRO A 52 -15.46 0.59 0.59
CA PRO A 52 -16.87 0.15 0.52
C PRO A 52 -17.17 -0.73 -0.70
N ALA A 53 -16.52 -0.45 -1.84
CA ALA A 53 -16.65 -1.26 -3.04
C ALA A 53 -16.18 -2.71 -2.80
N MET A 54 -15.07 -2.88 -2.07
CA MET A 54 -14.51 -4.20 -1.78
C MET A 54 -15.28 -4.95 -0.70
N ALA A 55 -15.85 -4.23 0.27
CA ALA A 55 -16.83 -4.80 1.19
C ALA A 55 -18.06 -5.34 0.44
N ARG A 56 -18.64 -4.56 -0.48
CA ARG A 56 -19.79 -4.99 -1.31
C ARG A 56 -19.45 -6.18 -2.19
N TYR A 57 -18.30 -6.15 -2.85
CA TYR A 57 -17.81 -7.26 -3.67
C TYR A 57 -17.73 -8.56 -2.85
N ARG A 58 -17.10 -8.52 -1.66
CA ARG A 58 -16.99 -9.68 -0.78
C ARG A 58 -18.35 -10.19 -0.31
N ALA A 59 -19.28 -9.29 0.06
CA ALA A 59 -20.62 -9.67 0.47
C ALA A 59 -21.40 -10.38 -0.66
N ALA A 60 -21.33 -9.83 -1.88
CA ALA A 60 -21.98 -10.44 -3.05
C ALA A 60 -21.36 -11.81 -3.41
N ARG A 61 -20.03 -11.93 -3.31
CA ARG A 61 -19.32 -13.20 -3.49
C ARG A 61 -19.80 -14.28 -2.53
N VAL A 62 -19.89 -13.95 -1.24
CA VAL A 62 -20.40 -14.88 -0.21
C VAL A 62 -21.85 -15.26 -0.52
N ALA A 63 -22.72 -14.31 -0.86
CA ALA A 63 -24.12 -14.60 -1.19
C ALA A 63 -24.25 -15.55 -2.39
N ALA A 64 -23.43 -15.38 -3.44
CA ALA A 64 -23.44 -16.24 -4.61
C ALA A 64 -22.95 -17.68 -4.31
N GLU A 65 -21.99 -17.85 -3.41
CA GLU A 65 -21.50 -19.17 -2.98
C GLU A 65 -22.56 -19.97 -2.20
N HIS A 66 -23.54 -19.30 -1.59
CA HIS A 66 -24.61 -19.94 -0.82
C HIS A 66 -25.91 -20.17 -1.63
N LEU A 67 -25.94 -19.83 -2.92
CA LEU A 67 -27.11 -20.13 -3.76
C LEU A 67 -27.15 -21.64 -4.06
N PRO A 68 -28.29 -22.32 -3.82
CA PRO A 68 -28.46 -23.70 -4.29
C PRO A 68 -28.40 -23.73 -5.83
N LYS A 69 -27.75 -24.78 -6.37
CA LYS A 69 -27.62 -25.02 -7.81
C LYS A 69 -28.96 -25.30 -8.48
#